data_AF-A0A059ZYA8-F1
#
_entry.id   AF-A0A059ZYA8-F1
#
_cell.length_a   1.000
_cell.length_b   1.000
_cell.length_c   1.000
_cell.angle_alpha   90.00
_cell.angle_beta   90.00
_cell.angle_gamma   90.00
#
_symmetry.space_group_name_H-M   'P 1'
#
loop_
_entity.id
_entity.type
_entity.pdbx_description
1 polymer ?
#
loop_
_entity_poly.entity_id
_entity_poly.type
_entity_poly.pdbx_seq_one_letter_code
_entity_poly.pdbx_strand_id
1 'polypeptide(L)'
;MELNLAKTVVSYLKAHPDEKFTARQIAEWVFATYPEQCQAKKQSSQYLETDAELVQQIVREISSQLPRLQRKHLELKTTEGRPRKHYYSDRTDSAEVAAVECEDAASMTDASTLNIDECALYSMLSQYLWEEFGVFSKRIEEKRSSNKRGPNGNRWLYPDVVGMEDLSKE
;
A
#
# COMPACT_ATOMS: atom_id res chain seq x y z
N MET A 1 4.99 37.98 -6.04
CA MET A 1 4.87 37.26 -4.75
C MET A 1 5.10 35.79 -5.08
N GLU A 2 6.18 35.17 -4.59
CA GLU A 2 6.50 33.77 -4.92
C GLU A 2 5.51 32.83 -4.26
N LEU A 3 4.89 31.96 -5.06
CA LEU A 3 3.94 30.95 -4.58
C LEU A 3 4.71 29.94 -3.73
N ASN A 4 4.45 29.92 -2.42
CA ASN A 4 5.03 28.90 -1.55
C ASN A 4 4.23 27.60 -1.72
N LEU A 5 4.69 26.79 -2.68
CA LEU A 5 4.05 25.55 -3.11
C LEU A 5 3.89 24.55 -1.96
N ALA A 6 4.88 24.46 -1.07
CA ALA A 6 4.81 23.63 0.12
C ALA A 6 3.66 24.03 1.06
N LYS A 7 3.53 25.32 1.36
CA LYS A 7 2.48 25.82 2.26
C LYS A 7 1.08 25.66 1.66
N THR A 8 0.93 25.92 0.36
CA THR A 8 -0.35 25.81 -0.35
C THR A 8 -0.85 24.37 -0.43
N VAL A 9 0.04 23.41 -0.70
CA VAL A 9 -0.29 21.98 -0.67
C VAL A 9 -0.78 21.56 0.72
N VAL A 10 -0.08 21.98 1.78
CA VAL A 10 -0.49 21.66 3.16
C VAL A 10 -1.83 22.29 3.50
N SER A 11 -2.05 23.56 3.16
CA SER A 11 -3.35 24.21 3.42
C SER A 11 -4.49 23.57 2.64
N TYR A 12 -4.24 23.12 1.41
CA TYR A 12 -5.23 22.43 0.59
C TYR A 12 -5.63 21.08 1.21
N LEU A 13 -4.64 20.26 1.60
CA LEU A 13 -4.91 18.98 2.26
C LEU A 13 -5.60 19.17 3.62
N LYS A 14 -5.28 20.23 4.38
CA LYS A 14 -5.99 20.56 5.62
C LYS A 14 -7.44 21.00 5.40
N ALA A 15 -7.75 21.64 4.28
CA ALA A 15 -9.11 22.05 3.94
C ALA A 15 -10.00 20.87 3.52
N HIS A 16 -9.38 19.77 3.06
CA HIS A 16 -10.04 18.53 2.66
C HIS A 16 -9.51 17.35 3.48
N PRO A 17 -9.84 17.29 4.79
CA PRO A 17 -9.46 16.16 5.63
C PRO A 17 -10.08 14.85 5.09
N ASP A 18 -9.38 13.73 5.26
CA ASP A 18 -9.79 12.38 4.85
C ASP A 18 -9.90 12.13 3.33
N GLU A 19 -9.81 13.16 2.48
CA GLU A 19 -9.81 13.01 1.02
C GLU A 19 -8.40 12.69 0.48
N LYS A 20 -8.34 11.70 -0.43
CA LYS A 20 -7.08 11.17 -0.98
C LYS A 20 -6.80 11.74 -2.36
N PHE A 21 -5.79 12.61 -2.46
CA PHE A 21 -5.40 13.25 -3.71
C PHE A 21 -4.08 12.74 -4.26
N THR A 22 -4.00 12.58 -5.58
CA THR A 22 -2.72 12.37 -6.28
C THR A 22 -1.98 13.69 -6.43
N ALA A 23 -0.64 13.64 -6.55
CA ALA A 23 0.17 14.83 -6.82
C ALA A 23 -0.28 15.60 -8.08
N ARG A 24 -0.83 14.88 -9.08
CA ARG A 24 -1.40 15.48 -10.29
C ARG A 24 -2.68 16.27 -10.03
N GLN A 25 -3.61 15.72 -9.25
CA GLN A 25 -4.84 16.43 -8.88
C GLN A 25 -4.53 17.71 -8.09
N ILE A 26 -3.57 17.65 -7.17
CA ILE A 26 -3.13 18.84 -6.43
C ILE A 26 -2.50 19.86 -7.39
N ALA A 27 -1.69 19.43 -8.36
CA ALA A 27 -1.08 20.32 -9.34
C ALA A 27 -2.12 21.00 -10.25
N GLU A 28 -3.14 20.26 -10.70
CA GLU A 28 -4.25 20.80 -11.49
C GLU A 28 -5.06 21.82 -10.68
N TRP A 29 -5.31 21.56 -9.40
CA TRP A 29 -5.95 22.52 -8.49
C TRP A 29 -5.11 23.79 -8.29
N VAL A 30 -3.78 23.67 -8.09
CA VAL A 30 -2.89 24.83 -7.97
C VAL A 30 -2.91 25.67 -9.24
N PHE A 31 -2.89 25.02 -10.41
CA PHE A 31 -2.95 25.70 -11.70
C PHE A 31 -4.26 26.46 -11.91
N ALA A 32 -5.39 25.87 -11.51
CA ALA A 32 -6.70 26.52 -11.59
C ALA A 32 -6.87 27.67 -10.58
N THR A 33 -6.32 27.53 -9.37
CA THR A 33 -6.50 28.49 -8.27
C THR A 33 -5.55 29.68 -8.36
N TYR A 34 -4.33 29.48 -8.89
CA TYR A 34 -3.29 30.50 -8.96
C TYR A 34 -2.74 30.70 -10.39
N PRO A 35 -3.59 31.07 -11.37
CA PRO A 35 -3.20 31.14 -12.77
C PRO A 35 -2.11 32.19 -13.04
N GLU A 36 -2.18 33.37 -12.40
CA GLU A 36 -1.20 34.45 -12.60
C GLU A 36 0.23 34.04 -12.19
N GLN A 37 0.33 33.29 -11.10
CA GLN A 37 1.62 32.85 -10.55
C GLN A 37 2.18 31.68 -11.36
N CYS A 38 1.32 30.79 -11.85
CA CYS A 38 1.66 29.75 -12.81
C CYS A 38 2.15 30.35 -14.14
N GLN A 39 1.49 31.39 -14.65
CA GLN A 39 1.91 32.09 -15.87
C GLN A 39 3.23 32.84 -15.69
N ALA A 40 3.43 33.53 -14.57
CA ALA A 40 4.72 34.17 -14.26
C ALA A 40 5.85 33.13 -14.21
N LYS A 41 5.59 31.94 -13.64
CA LYS A 41 6.55 30.83 -13.62
C LYS A 41 6.83 30.28 -15.01
N LYS A 42 5.81 30.17 -15.86
CA LYS A 42 5.95 29.79 -17.26
C LYS A 42 6.83 30.79 -18.03
N GLN A 43 6.54 32.09 -17.89
CA GLN A 43 7.31 33.16 -18.52
C GLN A 43 8.76 33.24 -18.03
N SER A 44 9.01 32.87 -16.77
CA SER A 44 10.38 32.83 -16.22
C SER A 44 11.19 31.62 -16.67
N SER A 45 10.56 30.60 -17.24
CA SER A 45 11.20 29.35 -17.65
C SER A 45 11.56 29.37 -19.12
N GLN A 46 12.76 28.91 -19.47
CA GLN A 46 13.20 28.72 -20.85
C GLN A 46 12.69 27.41 -21.49
N TYR A 47 12.12 26.50 -20.70
CA TYR A 47 11.83 25.11 -21.14
C TYR A 47 10.34 24.74 -21.08
N LEU A 48 9.46 25.65 -20.64
CA LEU A 48 8.03 25.37 -20.46
C LEU A 48 7.22 26.05 -21.57
N GLU A 49 6.89 25.29 -22.61
CA GLU A 49 6.13 25.78 -23.76
C GLU A 49 4.62 25.55 -23.54
N THR A 50 4.27 24.40 -22.97
CA THR A 50 2.87 23.98 -22.80
C THR A 50 2.41 24.03 -21.34
N ASP A 51 1.11 24.20 -21.14
CA ASP A 51 0.51 24.19 -19.81
C ASP A 51 0.60 22.79 -19.17
N ALA A 52 0.59 21.74 -19.99
CA ALA A 52 0.80 20.37 -19.55
C ALA A 52 2.21 20.15 -18.96
N GLU A 53 3.25 20.73 -19.57
CA GLU A 53 4.62 20.69 -19.04
C GLU A 53 4.73 21.45 -17.72
N LEU A 54 4.05 22.59 -17.61
CA LEU A 54 3.99 23.34 -16.36
C LEU A 54 3.32 22.54 -15.23
N VAL A 55 2.20 21.87 -15.52
CA VAL A 55 1.54 20.98 -14.55
C VAL A 55 2.49 19.84 -14.16
N GLN A 56 3.18 19.20 -15.11
CA GLN A 56 4.15 18.16 -14.80
C GLN A 56 5.31 18.68 -13.93
N GLN A 57 5.78 19.90 -14.17
CA GLN A 57 6.80 20.54 -13.35
C GLN A 57 6.31 20.75 -11.92
N ILE A 58 5.08 21.23 -11.74
CA ILE A 58 4.43 21.37 -10.43
C ILE A 58 4.32 20.00 -9.75
N VAL A 59 3.89 18.95 -10.46
CA VAL A 59 3.83 17.57 -9.92
C VAL A 59 5.19 17.11 -9.40
N ARG A 60 6.28 17.36 -10.14
CA ARG A 60 7.64 17.01 -9.71
C ARG A 60 8.06 17.75 -8.46
N GLU A 61 7.74 19.04 -8.38
CA GLU A 61 8.04 19.85 -7.20
C GLU A 61 7.28 19.38 -5.97
N ILE A 62 5.96 19.13 -6.08
CA ILE A 62 5.15 18.54 -5.00
C ILE A 62 5.78 17.22 -4.53
N SER A 63 6.08 16.32 -5.47
CA SER A 63 6.66 15.01 -5.18
C SER A 63 8.01 15.10 -4.45
N SER A 64 8.85 16.07 -4.83
CA SER A 64 10.15 16.29 -4.19
C SER A 64 10.04 16.88 -2.77
N GLN A 65 8.99 17.65 -2.51
CA GLN A 65 8.79 18.34 -1.23
C GLN A 65 8.06 17.49 -0.21
N LEU A 66 7.21 16.54 -0.65
CA LEU A 66 6.39 15.70 0.22
C LEU A 66 7.18 14.94 1.31
N PRO A 67 8.34 14.31 1.05
CA PRO A 67 9.12 13.65 2.11
C PRO A 67 9.67 14.61 3.17
N ARG A 68 9.84 15.89 2.82
CA ARG A 68 10.22 16.95 3.77
C ARG A 68 9.01 17.45 4.54
N LEU A 69 7.85 17.50 3.91
CA LEU A 69 6.58 17.89 4.53
C LEU A 69 6.08 16.86 5.54
N GLN A 70 6.13 15.56 5.22
CA GLN A 70 5.77 14.47 6.14
C GLN A 70 6.61 14.49 7.43
N ARG A 71 7.90 14.83 7.32
CA ARG A 71 8.78 14.99 8.49
C ARG A 71 8.40 16.17 9.38
N LYS A 72 7.75 17.20 8.83
CA LYS A 72 7.32 18.40 9.57
C LYS A 72 5.88 18.31 10.06
N HIS A 73 5.04 17.59 9.32
CA HIS A 73 3.62 17.39 9.58
C HIS A 73 3.35 15.89 9.57
N LEU A 74 3.38 15.28 10.75
CA LEU A 74 3.12 13.85 10.93
C LEU A 74 1.68 13.47 10.54
N GLU A 75 0.77 14.46 10.49
CA GLU A 75 -0.62 14.33 10.03
C GLU A 75 -0.75 14.06 8.51
N LEU A 76 0.32 14.28 7.73
CA LEU A 76 0.32 14.03 6.29
C LEU A 76 0.68 12.58 5.99
N LYS A 77 -0.32 11.82 5.54
CA LYS A 77 -0.16 10.41 5.23
C LYS A 77 -0.07 10.15 3.75
N THR A 78 0.43 8.97 3.39
CA THR A 78 0.57 8.56 2.00
C THR A 78 0.26 7.08 1.85
N THR A 79 -0.56 6.75 0.86
CA THR A 79 -0.94 5.37 0.58
C THR A 79 0.22 4.60 -0.04
N GLU A 80 0.36 3.32 0.29
CA GLU A 80 1.43 2.44 -0.23
C GLU A 80 1.24 2.06 -1.72
N GLY A 81 0.02 2.19 -2.25
CA GLY A 81 -0.32 1.88 -3.64
C GLY A 81 0.16 2.90 -4.68
N ARG A 82 0.35 2.45 -5.93
CA ARG A 82 0.57 3.32 -7.09
C ARG A 82 -0.76 3.55 -7.83
N PRO A 83 -1.10 4.79 -8.24
CA PRO A 83 -0.42 6.04 -7.93
C PRO A 83 -0.57 6.43 -6.45
N ARG A 84 0.51 6.95 -5.84
CA ARG A 84 0.50 7.36 -4.43
C ARG A 84 -0.48 8.51 -4.24
N LYS A 85 -1.36 8.38 -3.26
CA LYS A 85 -2.30 9.42 -2.84
C LYS A 85 -1.86 9.99 -1.49
N HIS A 86 -2.11 11.28 -1.30
CA HIS A 86 -1.76 12.07 -0.13
C HIS A 86 -3.04 12.62 0.48
N TYR A 87 -3.12 12.59 1.79
CA TYR A 87 -4.28 13.06 2.55
C TYR A 87 -3.83 13.58 3.90
N TYR A 88 -4.67 14.45 4.47
CA TYR A 88 -4.51 14.96 5.82
C TYR A 88 -5.43 14.16 6.74
N SER A 89 -4.89 13.63 7.83
CA SER A 89 -5.69 12.97 8.85
C SER A 89 -5.11 13.23 10.24
N ASP A 90 -5.99 13.64 11.16
CA ASP A 90 -5.69 13.76 12.58
C ASP A 90 -5.78 12.41 13.32
N ARG A 91 -6.25 11.35 12.64
CA ARG A 91 -6.40 10.02 13.21
C ARG A 91 -5.08 9.28 13.19
N THR A 92 -4.78 8.50 14.23
CA THR A 92 -3.61 7.60 14.27
C THR A 92 -3.73 6.52 13.19
N ASP A 93 -2.59 6.07 12.65
CA ASP A 93 -2.54 5.02 11.59
C ASP A 93 -3.38 3.78 11.93
N SER A 94 -3.41 3.37 13.20
CA SER A 94 -4.24 2.25 13.68
C SER A 94 -5.76 2.46 13.56
N ALA A 95 -6.25 3.70 13.60
CA ALA A 95 -7.69 3.98 13.48
C ALA A 95 -8.17 4.00 12.02
N GLU A 96 -7.26 4.23 11.07
CA GLU A 96 -7.58 4.17 9.63
C GLU A 96 -7.55 2.76 9.08
N VAL A 97 -6.64 1.91 9.58
CA VAL A 97 -6.65 0.48 9.28
C VAL A 97 -7.99 -0.14 9.71
N ALA A 98 -8.46 0.17 10.93
CA ALA A 98 -9.74 -0.33 11.42
C ALA A 98 -10.97 0.16 10.60
N ALA A 99 -10.92 1.36 10.03
CA ALA A 99 -12.02 1.90 9.22
C ALA A 99 -12.06 1.30 7.81
N VAL A 100 -10.90 1.10 7.18
CA VAL A 100 -10.81 0.43 5.86
C VAL A 100 -11.14 -1.05 5.99
N GLU A 101 -10.70 -1.71 7.08
CA GLU A 101 -11.12 -3.08 7.40
C GLU A 101 -12.64 -3.21 7.63
N CYS A 102 -13.33 -2.15 8.06
CA CYS A 102 -14.79 -2.14 8.18
C CYS A 102 -15.53 -1.94 6.83
N GLU A 103 -14.98 -1.17 5.90
CA GLU A 103 -15.59 -0.95 4.58
C GLU A 103 -15.41 -2.16 3.65
N ASP A 104 -14.24 -2.81 3.67
CA ASP A 104 -14.01 -4.06 2.93
C ASP A 104 -14.74 -5.27 3.54
N ALA A 105 -15.09 -5.21 4.83
CA ALA A 105 -15.91 -6.25 5.48
C ALA A 105 -17.37 -6.27 5.00
N ALA A 106 -17.88 -5.19 4.40
CA ALA A 106 -19.27 -5.14 3.94
C ALA A 106 -19.53 -5.96 2.65
N SER A 107 -18.48 -6.31 1.89
CA SER A 107 -18.60 -7.13 0.67
C SER A 107 -18.15 -8.58 0.83
N MET A 108 -17.68 -8.96 2.03
CA MET A 108 -17.36 -10.35 2.41
C MET A 108 -18.10 -10.70 3.71
N THR A 109 -19.39 -10.37 3.77
CA THR A 109 -20.32 -10.94 4.73
C THR A 109 -20.45 -12.44 4.44
N ASP A 110 -19.63 -13.27 5.10
CA ASP A 110 -20.08 -14.54 5.73
C ASP A 110 -18.96 -15.46 6.31
N ALA A 111 -17.69 -15.06 6.38
CA ALA A 111 -16.64 -15.96 6.89
C ALA A 111 -15.84 -15.49 8.13
N SER A 112 -16.04 -14.27 8.62
CA SER A 112 -15.13 -13.65 9.60
C SER A 112 -15.70 -13.53 11.02
N THR A 113 -16.41 -14.56 11.52
CA THR A 113 -16.73 -14.67 12.96
C THR A 113 -16.63 -16.08 13.54
N LEU A 114 -15.86 -16.97 12.91
CA LEU A 114 -15.38 -18.16 13.60
C LEU A 114 -13.89 -17.95 13.84
N ASN A 115 -13.46 -18.04 15.10
CA ASN A 115 -12.06 -18.23 15.45
C ASN A 115 -11.64 -19.58 14.86
N ILE A 116 -11.35 -19.62 13.56
CA ILE A 116 -10.91 -20.83 12.88
C ILE A 116 -9.47 -21.00 13.29
N ASP A 117 -9.23 -21.98 14.16
CA ASP A 117 -7.87 -22.38 14.54
C ASP A 117 -7.08 -22.74 13.27
N GLU A 118 -5.81 -22.34 13.23
CA GLU A 118 -4.88 -22.67 12.13
C GLU A 118 -4.89 -24.17 11.79
N CYS A 119 -5.08 -25.02 12.80
CA CYS A 119 -5.23 -26.47 12.64
C CYS A 119 -6.37 -26.87 11.69
N ALA A 120 -7.51 -26.17 11.76
CA ALA A 120 -8.67 -26.42 10.89
C ALA A 120 -8.40 -25.99 9.44
N LEU A 121 -7.59 -24.95 9.23
CA LEU A 121 -7.19 -24.50 7.89
C LEU A 121 -6.34 -25.54 7.16
N TYR A 122 -5.44 -26.24 7.86
CA TYR A 122 -4.64 -27.30 7.23
C TYR A 122 -5.48 -28.45 6.70
N SER A 123 -6.58 -28.78 7.37
CA SER A 123 -7.49 -29.84 6.91
C SER A 123 -8.22 -29.43 5.63
N MET A 124 -8.72 -28.19 5.59
CA MET A 124 -9.36 -27.63 4.40
C MET A 124 -8.38 -27.54 3.21
N LEU A 125 -7.16 -27.04 3.46
CA LEU A 125 -6.10 -27.00 2.45
C LEU A 125 -5.78 -28.40 1.90
N SER A 126 -5.77 -29.42 2.77
CA SER A 126 -5.46 -30.78 2.35
C SER A 126 -6.50 -31.40 1.42
N GLN A 127 -7.78 -31.09 1.67
CA GLN A 127 -8.90 -31.51 0.82
C GLN A 127 -8.82 -30.83 -0.55
N TYR A 128 -8.63 -29.51 -0.57
CA TYR A 128 -8.50 -28.74 -1.80
C TYR A 128 -7.34 -29.22 -2.68
N LEU A 129 -6.16 -29.46 -2.09
CA LEU A 129 -4.99 -29.95 -2.83
C LEU A 129 -5.22 -31.33 -3.44
N TRP A 130 -6.00 -32.18 -2.77
CA TRP A 130 -6.35 -33.50 -3.28
C TRP A 130 -7.39 -33.43 -4.41
N GLU A 131 -8.45 -32.65 -4.22
CA GLU A 131 -9.57 -32.57 -5.16
C GLU A 131 -9.20 -31.86 -6.47
N GLU A 132 -8.50 -30.74 -6.39
CA GLU A 132 -8.18 -29.91 -7.55
C GLU A 132 -6.88 -30.34 -8.26
N PHE A 133 -5.89 -30.78 -7.48
CA PHE A 133 -4.54 -31.03 -7.99
C PHE A 133 -4.10 -32.49 -7.87
N GLY A 134 -4.87 -33.37 -7.21
CA GLY A 134 -4.44 -34.74 -6.94
C GLY A 134 -3.20 -34.83 -6.04
N VAL A 135 -2.86 -33.76 -5.31
CA VAL A 135 -1.66 -33.64 -4.49
C VAL A 135 -1.95 -34.14 -3.08
N PHE A 136 -1.18 -35.13 -2.64
CA PHE A 136 -1.19 -35.58 -1.26
C PHE A 136 -0.39 -34.63 -0.37
N SER A 137 -1.07 -33.87 0.47
CA SER A 137 -0.43 -32.98 1.43
C SER A 137 -0.30 -33.60 2.83
N LYS A 138 0.80 -33.28 3.52
CA LYS A 138 1.03 -33.62 4.92
C LYS A 138 1.73 -32.49 5.66
N ARG A 139 1.24 -32.18 6.87
CA ARG A 139 1.90 -31.25 7.80
C ARG A 139 3.16 -31.90 8.39
N ILE A 140 4.24 -31.14 8.50
CA ILE A 140 5.46 -31.62 9.16
C ILE A 140 5.32 -31.49 10.68
N GLU A 141 5.54 -32.59 11.41
CA GLU A 141 5.69 -32.56 12.86
C GLU A 141 7.15 -32.27 13.26
N GLU A 142 7.46 -31.01 13.54
CA GLU A 142 8.80 -30.56 13.93
C GLU A 142 9.35 -31.28 15.17
N LYS A 143 8.46 -31.71 16.07
CA LYS A 143 8.77 -32.46 17.29
C LYS A 143 9.40 -33.82 17.02
N ARG A 144 9.24 -34.38 15.82
CA ARG A 144 9.84 -35.66 15.41
C ARG A 144 11.16 -35.49 14.66
N SER A 145 11.65 -34.27 14.49
CA SER A 145 12.91 -34.04 13.81
C SER A 145 14.10 -34.49 14.66
N SER A 146 14.80 -35.53 14.22
CA SER A 146 16.07 -35.94 14.85
C SER A 146 17.21 -35.13 14.26
N ASN A 147 17.88 -34.29 15.05
CA ASN A 147 19.07 -33.58 14.60
C ASN A 147 20.31 -34.49 14.69
N LYS A 148 20.70 -35.10 13.57
CA LYS A 148 21.93 -35.90 13.45
C LYS A 148 23.16 -35.08 13.06
N ARG A 149 23.02 -33.77 12.81
CA ARG A 149 24.05 -32.91 12.19
C ARG A 149 24.61 -31.81 13.09
N GLY A 150 24.29 -31.85 14.39
CA GLY A 150 24.82 -30.90 15.37
C GLY A 150 24.13 -29.53 15.36
N PRO A 151 24.63 -28.55 16.13
CA PRO A 151 24.05 -27.21 16.21
C PRO A 151 23.91 -26.58 14.82
N ASN A 152 22.75 -26.03 14.49
CA ASN A 152 22.39 -25.48 13.15
C ASN A 152 22.28 -26.48 11.99
N GLY A 153 22.42 -27.79 12.21
CA GLY A 153 22.30 -28.81 11.15
C GLY A 153 20.93 -28.89 10.47
N ASN A 154 19.88 -28.44 11.18
CA ASN A 154 18.49 -28.45 10.72
C ASN A 154 17.95 -27.05 10.38
N ARG A 155 18.80 -26.03 10.20
CA ARG A 155 18.39 -24.63 9.99
C ARG A 155 17.60 -24.38 8.68
N TRP A 156 17.55 -25.38 7.79
CA TRP A 156 16.96 -25.30 6.45
C TRP A 156 15.73 -26.20 6.24
N LEU A 157 15.29 -26.91 7.27
CA LEU A 157 13.97 -27.49 7.32
C LEU A 157 13.14 -26.41 8.06
N TYR A 158 11.98 -25.92 7.61
CA TYR A 158 10.77 -26.68 7.33
C TYR A 158 9.81 -25.82 6.50
N PRO A 159 9.29 -26.30 5.36
CA PRO A 159 7.93 -25.93 4.96
C PRO A 159 6.94 -26.55 5.97
N ASP A 160 5.89 -25.81 6.36
CA ASP A 160 4.89 -26.29 7.32
C ASP A 160 4.09 -27.50 6.80
N VAL A 161 3.94 -27.56 5.47
CA VAL A 161 3.22 -28.60 4.72
C VAL A 161 4.06 -29.04 3.52
N VAL A 162 4.06 -30.34 3.26
CA VAL A 162 4.67 -30.94 2.06
C VAL A 162 3.58 -31.56 1.21
N GLY A 163 3.58 -31.25 -0.09
CA GLY A 163 2.74 -31.91 -1.09
C GLY A 163 3.53 -32.95 -1.88
N MET A 164 2.91 -34.08 -2.21
CA MET A 164 3.43 -35.09 -3.11
C MET A 164 2.41 -35.36 -4.22
N GLU A 165 2.87 -35.29 -5.46
CA GLU A 165 2.09 -35.56 -6.66
C GLU A 165 2.58 -36.86 -7.30
N ASP A 166 1.65 -37.69 -7.76
CA ASP A 166 1.97 -38.92 -8.49
C ASP A 166 1.91 -38.66 -9.99
N LEU A 167 3.07 -38.48 -10.61
CA LEU A 167 3.21 -38.23 -12.05
C LEU A 167 3.05 -39.51 -12.90
N SER A 168 2.89 -40.69 -12.28
CA SER A 168 2.75 -41.97 -13.00
C SER A 168 1.28 -42.35 -13.28
N LYS A 169 0.33 -41.46 -12.97
CA LYS A 169 -1.11 -41.69 -13.14
C LYS A 169 -1.66 -41.39 -14.53
N GLU A 170 -0.83 -40.87 -15.44
CA GLU A 170 -1.15 -40.72 -16.87
C GLU A 170 -0.77 -41.95 -17.70
#